data_AF-A0AAD9UYC8-F1
#
_entry.id   AF-A0AAD9UYC8-F1
#
_cell.length_a   1.000
_cell.length_b   1.000
_cell.length_c   1.000
_cell.angle_alpha   90.00
_cell.angle_beta   90.00
_cell.angle_gamma   90.00
#
_symmetry.space_group_name_H-M   'P 1'
#
loop_
_entity.id
_entity.type
_entity.pdbx_description
1 polymer ?
#
loop_
_entity_poly.entity_id
_entity_poly.type
_entity_poly.pdbx_seq_one_letter_code
_entity_poly.pdbx_strand_id
1 'polypeptide(L)' 'MQHANPPKPKLEDIVQQFPKLFDVKENATPQYFKPYTVPFALRDKVEAEIQRLEKEGVLKKIETSDWATQSHCTCFKD' A
#
# COMPACT_ATOMS: atom_id res chain seq x y z
N MET A 1 -32.84 -17.13 1.69
CA MET A 1 -31.99 -17.45 0.52
C MET A 1 -30.58 -17.01 0.88
N GLN A 2 -29.59 -17.90 0.83
CA GLN A 2 -28.20 -17.52 1.09
C GLN A 2 -27.69 -16.79 -0.16
N HIS A 3 -27.35 -15.52 -0.05
CA HIS A 3 -26.65 -14.82 -1.12
C HIS A 3 -25.18 -15.23 -1.04
N ALA A 4 -24.70 -15.96 -2.04
CA ALA A 4 -23.27 -16.23 -2.17
C ALA A 4 -22.54 -14.92 -2.43
N ASN A 5 -21.41 -14.70 -1.75
CA ASN A 5 -20.53 -13.59 -2.08
C ASN A 5 -19.96 -13.82 -3.49
N PRO A 6 -19.91 -12.78 -4.33
CA PRO A 6 -19.31 -12.91 -5.64
C PRO A 6 -17.84 -13.34 -5.52
N PRO A 7 -17.34 -14.18 -6.44
CA PRO A 7 -15.94 -14.54 -6.47
C PRO A 7 -15.09 -13.27 -6.62
N LYS A 8 -13.99 -13.19 -5.86
CA LYS A 8 -13.08 -12.06 -5.96
C LYS A 8 -12.55 -11.99 -7.41
N PRO A 9 -12.66 -10.83 -8.09
CA PRO A 9 -12.14 -10.68 -9.44
C PRO A 9 -10.63 -10.92 -9.45
N LYS A 10 -10.12 -11.43 -10.57
CA LYS A 10 -8.68 -11.63 -10.72
C LYS A 10 -8.01 -10.30 -11.04
N LEU A 11 -6.73 -10.18 -10.71
CA LEU A 11 -5.99 -8.93 -10.88
C LEU A 11 -5.91 -8.52 -12.36
N GLU A 12 -5.73 -9.50 -13.25
CA GLU A 12 -5.71 -9.30 -14.70
C GLU A 12 -7.01 -8.67 -15.23
N ASP A 13 -8.16 -9.06 -14.69
CA ASP A 13 -9.47 -8.55 -15.11
C ASP A 13 -9.63 -7.07 -14.70
N ILE A 14 -9.10 -6.70 -13.52
CA ILE A 14 -9.15 -5.32 -13.01
C ILE A 14 -8.24 -4.39 -13.82
N VAL A 15 -7.02 -4.86 -14.15
CA VAL A 15 -6.06 -4.06 -14.93
C VAL A 15 -6.58 -3.79 -16.34
N GLN A 16 -7.26 -4.76 -16.96
CA GLN A 16 -7.90 -4.58 -18.26
C GLN A 16 -9.05 -3.55 -18.21
N GLN A 17 -9.79 -3.51 -17.11
CA GLN A 17 -10.90 -2.57 -16.92
C GLN A 17 -10.42 -1.11 -16.74
N PHE A 18 -9.24 -0.90 -16.15
CA PHE A 18 -8.69 0.42 -15.88
C PHE A 18 -7.31 0.59 -16.54
N PRO A 19 -7.25 0.94 -17.84
CA PRO A 19 -5.98 1.04 -18.58
C PRO A 19 -5.04 2.12 -18.03
N LYS A 20 -5.57 3.08 -17.24
CA LYS A 20 -4.81 4.06 -16.48
C LYS A 20 -5.16 3.90 -15.00
N LEU A 21 -4.20 3.52 -14.18
CA LEU A 21 -4.42 3.23 -12.75
C LEU A 21 -4.50 4.50 -11.90
N PHE A 22 -3.75 5.55 -12.26
CA PHE A 22 -3.71 6.82 -11.55
C PHE A 22 -3.69 8.00 -12.53
N ASP A 23 -4.38 9.09 -12.17
CA ASP A 23 -4.29 10.36 -12.87
C ASP A 23 -3.71 11.42 -11.93
N VAL A 24 -2.65 12.08 -12.37
CA VAL A 24 -1.93 13.10 -11.60
C VAL A 24 -2.20 14.44 -12.28
N LYS A 25 -2.49 15.48 -11.49
CA LYS A 25 -2.74 16.81 -12.05
C LYS A 25 -1.56 17.27 -12.91
N GLU A 26 -1.88 17.90 -14.03
CA GLU A 26 -0.92 18.59 -14.89
C GLU A 26 -0.20 19.62 -14.00
N ASN A 27 1.12 19.46 -13.80
CA ASN A 27 1.98 20.24 -12.88
C ASN A 27 2.00 19.83 -11.39
N ALA A 28 1.60 18.61 -11.02
CA ALA A 28 1.82 18.15 -9.64
C ALA A 28 3.32 17.94 -9.36
N THR A 29 3.85 18.62 -8.34
CA THR A 29 5.22 18.41 -7.86
C THR A 29 5.26 17.20 -6.92
N PRO A 30 6.23 16.27 -7.09
CA PRO A 30 6.46 15.19 -6.14
C PRO A 30 6.71 15.72 -4.73
N GLN A 31 6.15 15.02 -3.74
CA GLN A 31 6.35 15.34 -2.33
C GLN A 31 6.92 14.15 -1.58
N TYR A 32 8.03 14.39 -0.89
CA TYR A 32 8.70 13.43 -0.02
C TYR A 32 8.57 13.90 1.44
N PHE A 33 7.87 13.12 2.26
CA PHE A 33 7.75 13.38 3.69
C PHE A 33 8.67 12.46 4.49
N LYS A 34 9.28 13.00 5.56
CA LYS A 34 10.05 12.17 6.51
C LYS A 34 9.13 11.14 7.19
N PRO A 35 9.52 9.85 7.25
CA PRO A 35 8.77 8.85 7.99
C PRO A 35 8.65 9.21 9.47
N TYR A 36 7.51 8.87 10.09
CA TYR A 36 7.39 8.92 11.55
C TYR A 36 8.09 7.73 12.20
N THR A 37 8.55 7.91 13.44
CA THR A 37 9.10 6.82 14.23
C THR A 37 8.00 5.82 14.59
N VAL A 38 8.17 4.56 14.17
CA VAL A 38 7.29 3.46 14.59
C VAL A 38 7.51 3.17 16.08
N PRO A 39 6.44 3.15 16.91
CA PRO A 39 6.54 2.78 18.32
C PRO A 39 7.25 1.43 18.50
N PHE A 40 8.14 1.33 19.48
CA PHE A 40 8.99 0.14 19.68
C PHE A 40 8.19 -1.17 19.71
N ALA A 41 7.09 -1.20 20.46
CA ALA A 41 6.21 -2.36 20.59
C ALA A 41 5.58 -2.84 19.26
N LEU A 42 5.52 -1.99 18.23
CA LEU A 42 4.92 -2.31 16.93
C LEU A 42 5.95 -2.67 15.86
N ARG A 43 7.25 -2.45 16.11
CA ARG A 43 8.29 -2.60 15.08
C ARG A 43 8.32 -4.00 14.49
N ASP A 44 8.36 -5.03 15.34
CA ASP A 44 8.47 -6.42 14.91
C ASP A 44 7.23 -6.86 14.10
N LYS A 45 6.04 -6.41 14.52
CA LYS A 45 4.78 -6.72 13.82
C LYS A 45 4.71 -6.03 12.45
N VAL A 46 5.12 -4.77 12.38
CA VAL A 46 5.16 -4.00 11.13
C VAL A 46 6.18 -4.62 10.16
N GLU A 47 7.38 -4.95 10.65
CA GLU A 47 8.43 -5.58 9.85
C GLU A 47 7.99 -6.93 9.28
N ALA A 48 7.39 -7.80 10.11
CA ALA A 48 6.88 -9.09 9.64
C ALA A 48 5.83 -8.95 8.54
N GLU A 49 4.96 -7.94 8.64
CA GLU A 49 3.94 -7.69 7.63
C GLU A 49 4.54 -7.13 6.33
N ILE A 50 5.52 -6.23 6.42
CA ILE A 50 6.26 -5.75 5.24
C ILE A 50 6.93 -6.93 4.51
N GLN A 51 7.62 -7.80 5.23
CA GLN A 51 8.28 -8.98 4.64
C GLN A 51 7.28 -9.95 3.98
N ARG A 52 6.12 -10.17 4.61
CA ARG A 52 5.03 -10.98 4.02
C ARG A 52 4.56 -10.38 2.70
N LEU A 53 4.33 -9.07 2.67
CA LEU A 53 3.87 -8.35 1.48
C LEU A 53 4.92 -8.28 0.37
N GLU A 54 6.20 -8.16 0.72
CA GLU A 54 7.30 -8.27 -0.26
C GLU A 54 7.38 -9.68 -0.86
N LYS A 55 7.25 -10.72 -0.04
CA LYS A 55 7.23 -12.11 -0.51
C LYS A 55 6.03 -12.41 -1.42
N GLU A 56 4.88 -11.81 -1.14
CA GLU A 56 3.68 -11.91 -1.99
C GLU A 56 3.78 -11.07 -3.27
N GLY A 57 4.84 -10.26 -3.41
CA GLY A 57 5.04 -9.38 -4.57
C GLY A 57 4.13 -8.15 -4.58
N VAL A 58 3.41 -7.89 -3.48
CA VAL A 58 2.55 -6.71 -3.32
C VAL A 58 3.40 -5.46 -3.09
N LEU A 59 4.45 -5.59 -2.26
CA LEU A 59 5.44 -4.54 -2.07
C LEU A 59 6.73 -4.87 -2.82
N LYS A 60 7.40 -3.83 -3.31
CA LYS A 60 8.71 -3.94 -3.93
C LYS A 60 9.61 -2.83 -3.41
N LYS A 61 10.80 -3.20 -2.94
CA LYS A 61 11.84 -2.26 -2.59
C LYS A 61 12.31 -1.47 -3.83
N ILE A 62 12.38 -0.15 -3.66
CA ILE A 62 12.94 0.79 -4.64
C ILE A 62 14.10 1.55 -3.99
N GLU A 63 15.12 1.92 -4.76
CA GLU A 63 16.30 2.61 -4.22
C GLU A 63 15.98 4.07 -3.84
N THR A 64 15.26 4.76 -4.71
CA THR A 64 14.87 6.17 -4.54
C THR A 64 13.48 6.42 -5.10
N SER A 65 12.77 7.40 -4.53
CA SER A 65 11.48 7.87 -5.02
C SER A 65 11.31 9.35 -4.67
N ASP A 66 10.87 10.13 -5.65
CA ASP A 66 10.50 11.53 -5.44
C ASP A 66 9.17 11.66 -4.67
N TRP A 67 8.39 10.57 -4.63
CA TRP A 67 7.13 10.47 -3.90
C TRP A 67 7.32 9.61 -2.66
N ALA A 68 7.06 10.18 -1.49
CA ALA A 68 6.94 9.40 -0.26
C ALA A 68 5.86 10.01 0.63
N THR A 69 4.83 9.24 0.89
CA THR A 69 3.83 9.59 1.90
C THR A 69 4.32 9.18 3.27
N GLN A 70 3.96 9.99 4.26
CA GLN A 70 4.27 9.69 5.64
C GLN A 70 3.51 8.44 6.13
N SER A 71 4.24 7.45 6.63
CA SER A 71 3.63 6.27 7.26
C SER A 71 3.00 6.65 8.60
N HIS A 72 1.68 6.85 8.62
CA HIS A 72 0.94 7.06 9.86
C HIS A 72 0.44 5.72 10.41
N CYS A 73 1.05 5.24 11.50
CA CYS A 73 0.53 4.09 12.24
C CYS A 73 -0.54 4.59 13.22
N THR A 74 -1.82 4.41 12.89
CA THR A 74 -2.88 4.52 13.91
C THR A 74 -2.86 3.26 14.76
N CYS A 75 -2.63 3.41 16.06
CA CYS A 75 -3.00 2.35 16.99
C CYS A 75 -4.53 2.35 17.10
N PHE A 76 -5.17 1.30 16.57
CA PHE A 76 -6.57 1.00 16.90
C PHE A 76 -6.54 0.54 18.37
N LYS A 77 -6.99 1.40 19.29
CA LYS A 77 -7.26 1.01 20.66
C LYS A 77 -8.63 0.35 20.69
N ASP A 78 -8.71 -0.81 21.34
CA ASP A 78 -9.95 -1.48 21.70
C ASP A 78 -10.88 -0.57 22.53
#